data_AF-A0A387H1F9-F1
#
_entry.id   AF-A0A387H1F9-F1
#
_cell.length_a   1.000
_cell.length_b   1.000
_cell.length_c   1.000
_cell.angle_alpha   90.00
_cell.angle_beta   90.00
_cell.angle_gamma   90.00
#
_symmetry.space_group_name_H-M   'P 1'
#
loop_
_entity.id
_entity.type
_entity.pdbx_description
1 polymer ?
#
loop_
_entity_poly.entity_id
_entity_poly.type
_entity_poly.pdbx_seq_one_letter_code
_entity_poly.pdbx_strand_id
1 'polypeptide(L)'
;MIRVTMVAVGLSAVMAVPALAGQLVYQPTNPTFGGNPLNGSFLLSTAQTQGDGVKSGQQQTPDLSGLNNALGNLGNVNQGTGSTGTSPIIVIGNGQVPTNP
;
A
#
# COMPACT_ATOMS: atom_id res chain seq x y z
N MET A 1 -59.89 27.47 -22.60
CA MET A 1 -58.96 26.32 -22.58
C MET A 1 -57.86 26.44 -23.64
N ILE A 2 -58.16 26.84 -24.88
CA ILE A 2 -57.18 27.04 -25.98
C ILE A 2 -56.03 28.05 -25.71
N ARG A 3 -56.28 29.09 -24.88
CA ARG A 3 -55.27 30.12 -24.59
C ARG A 3 -54.13 29.63 -23.68
N VAL A 4 -54.43 28.72 -22.75
CA VAL A 4 -53.45 28.14 -21.83
C VAL A 4 -52.58 27.11 -22.54
N THR A 5 -53.15 26.36 -23.49
CA THR A 5 -52.40 25.41 -24.32
C THR A 5 -51.43 26.12 -25.27
N MET A 6 -51.78 27.28 -25.83
CA MET A 6 -50.83 28.07 -26.65
C MET A 6 -49.64 28.59 -25.84
N VAL A 7 -49.86 29.09 -24.62
CA VAL A 7 -48.78 29.58 -23.75
C VAL A 7 -47.87 28.43 -23.30
N ALA A 8 -48.43 27.27 -22.95
CA ALA A 8 -47.67 26.10 -22.56
C ALA A 8 -46.77 25.55 -23.70
N VAL A 9 -47.26 25.57 -24.94
CA VAL A 9 -46.50 25.16 -26.13
C VAL A 9 -45.41 26.18 -26.49
N GLY A 10 -45.68 27.48 -26.31
CA GLY A 10 -44.66 28.52 -26.46
C GLY A 10 -43.54 28.41 -25.43
N LEU A 11 -43.88 28.09 -24.18
CA LEU A 11 -42.90 27.97 -23.09
C LEU A 11 -42.02 26.71 -23.22
N SER A 12 -42.57 25.59 -23.70
CA SER A 12 -41.78 24.36 -23.92
C SER A 12 -40.78 24.50 -25.08
N ALA A 13 -41.11 25.29 -26.11
CA ALA A 13 -40.21 25.56 -27.23
C ALA A 13 -38.97 26.40 -26.83
N VAL A 14 -39.10 27.28 -25.83
CA VAL A 14 -37.99 28.13 -25.34
C VAL A 14 -36.99 27.33 -24.47
N MET A 15 -37.39 26.18 -23.93
CA MET A 15 -36.53 25.33 -23.10
C MET A 15 -35.61 24.40 -23.93
N ALA A 16 -35.76 24.37 -25.26
CA ALA A 16 -34.96 23.53 -26.15
C ALA A 16 -33.63 24.18 -26.57
N VAL A 17 -32.87 24.73 -25.61
CA VAL A 17 -31.53 25.27 -25.89
C VAL A 17 -30.54 24.11 -26.03
N PRO A 18 -29.78 24.01 -27.13
CA PRO A 18 -28.77 22.98 -27.27
C PRO A 18 -27.68 23.15 -26.20
N ALA A 19 -27.47 22.12 -25.39
CA ALA A 19 -26.35 22.07 -24.45
C ALA A 19 -25.04 21.92 -25.25
N LEU A 20 -24.27 23.00 -25.33
CA LEU A 20 -22.95 22.99 -25.96
C LEU A 20 -21.96 22.29 -25.02
N ALA A 21 -21.64 21.03 -25.29
CA ALA A 21 -20.59 20.31 -24.57
C ALA A 21 -19.21 20.68 -25.13
N GLY A 22 -18.28 21.07 -24.25
CA GLY A 22 -16.88 21.24 -24.60
C GLY A 22 -16.17 19.89 -24.79
N GLN A 23 -15.03 19.91 -25.48
CA GLN A 23 -14.20 18.71 -25.63
C GLN A 23 -13.58 18.33 -24.28
N LEU A 24 -13.90 17.13 -23.79
CA LEU A 24 -13.17 16.54 -22.68
C LEU A 24 -12.02 15.71 -23.23
N VAL A 25 -10.82 16.28 -23.21
CA VAL A 25 -9.58 15.55 -23.54
C VAL A 25 -9.09 14.85 -22.28
N TYR A 26 -8.76 13.56 -22.40
CA TYR A 26 -8.06 12.84 -21.34
C TYR A 26 -6.55 13.12 -21.44
N GLN A 27 -5.95 13.55 -20.34
CA GLN A 27 -4.51 13.68 -20.21
C GLN A 27 -4.10 12.87 -18.98
N PRO A 28 -3.19 11.91 -19.14
CA PRO A 28 -2.62 11.21 -17.99
C PRO A 28 -2.02 12.20 -17.01
N THR A 29 -2.23 11.97 -15.71
CA THR A 29 -1.61 12.82 -14.67
C THR A 29 -0.13 12.51 -14.48
N ASN A 30 0.26 11.26 -14.77
CA ASN A 30 1.64 10.79 -14.68
C ASN A 30 2.46 11.24 -15.90
N PRO A 31 3.60 11.92 -15.70
CA PRO A 31 4.49 12.35 -16.78
C PRO A 31 4.93 11.22 -17.73
N THR A 32 5.07 9.97 -17.24
CA THR A 32 5.55 8.84 -18.06
C THR A 32 4.61 8.47 -19.21
N PHE A 33 3.33 8.83 -19.10
CA PHE A 33 2.31 8.57 -20.13
C PHE A 33 1.99 9.81 -20.96
N GLY A 34 2.83 10.85 -20.93
CA GLY A 34 2.60 12.11 -21.64
C GLY A 34 1.78 13.14 -20.86
N GLY A 35 1.74 12.99 -19.52
CA GLY A 35 1.13 13.96 -18.62
C GLY A 35 1.98 15.20 -18.34
N ASN A 36 1.49 16.06 -17.46
CA ASN A 36 2.20 17.29 -17.07
C ASN A 36 3.51 16.94 -16.32
N PRO A 37 4.71 17.33 -16.84
CA PRO A 37 6.00 17.01 -16.22
C PRO A 37 6.17 17.63 -14.82
N LEU A 38 5.45 18.71 -14.51
CA LEU A 38 5.47 19.35 -13.19
C LEU A 38 4.95 18.44 -12.07
N ASN A 39 4.14 17.43 -12.40
CA ASN A 39 3.61 16.47 -11.42
C ASN A 39 4.65 15.40 -10.99
N GLY A 40 5.80 15.30 -11.67
CA GLY A 40 6.76 14.22 -11.46
C GLY A 40 7.31 14.15 -10.04
N SER A 41 7.80 15.27 -9.51
CA SER A 41 8.38 15.33 -8.17
C SER A 41 7.37 15.00 -7.06
N PHE A 42 6.13 15.48 -7.21
CA PHE A 42 5.05 15.20 -6.26
C PHE A 42 4.66 13.73 -6.25
N LEU A 43 4.41 13.14 -7.43
CA LEU A 43 4.03 11.74 -7.56
C LEU A 43 5.14 10.80 -7.04
N LEU A 44 6.41 11.13 -7.32
CA LEU A 44 7.55 10.36 -6.82
C LEU A 44 7.71 10.44 -5.30
N SER A 45 7.62 11.65 -4.72
CA SER A 45 7.67 11.83 -3.26
C SER A 45 6.53 11.11 -2.54
N THR A 46 5.33 11.14 -3.13
CA THR A 46 4.16 10.39 -2.61
C THR A 46 4.40 8.89 -2.65
N ALA A 47 4.95 8.36 -3.75
CA ALA A 47 5.28 6.95 -3.87
C ALA A 47 6.35 6.50 -2.85
N GLN A 48 7.35 7.34 -2.59
CA GLN A 48 8.38 7.05 -1.59
C GLN A 48 7.85 7.07 -0.16
N THR A 49 6.91 7.95 0.17
CA THR A 49 6.40 8.05 1.55
C THR A 49 5.41 6.96 1.93
N GLN A 50 4.69 6.41 0.95
CA GLN A 50 3.60 5.46 1.19
C GLN A 50 3.88 4.05 0.64
N GLY A 51 4.87 3.88 -0.24
CA GLY A 51 5.11 2.61 -0.91
C GLY A 51 5.61 1.51 0.03
N ASP A 52 5.16 0.27 -0.17
CA ASP A 52 5.53 -0.86 0.69
C ASP A 52 7.05 -1.12 0.77
N GLY A 53 7.82 -0.60 -0.19
CA GLY A 53 9.29 -0.59 -0.15
C GLY A 53 9.89 0.22 1.01
N VAL A 54 9.17 1.18 1.60
CA VAL A 54 9.64 1.85 2.82
C VAL A 54 9.40 1.05 4.08
N LYS A 55 8.40 0.15 4.09
CA LYS A 55 8.16 -0.75 5.22
C LYS A 55 9.19 -1.88 5.28
N SER A 56 9.59 -2.44 4.14
CA SER A 56 10.58 -3.52 4.09
C SER A 56 12.02 -3.06 4.35
N GLY A 57 12.32 -1.78 4.11
CA GLY A 57 13.68 -1.23 4.25
C GLY A 57 14.02 -0.66 5.63
N GLN A 58 13.06 -0.49 6.55
CA GLN A 58 13.27 0.22 7.83
C GLN A 58 12.99 -0.60 9.08
N GLN A 59 12.36 -1.76 8.99
CA GLN A 59 12.09 -2.60 10.16
C GLN A 59 12.38 -4.06 9.83
N GLN A 60 13.61 -4.49 10.11
CA GLN A 60 13.97 -5.84 10.54
C GLN A 60 15.49 -5.92 10.60
N THR A 61 16.12 -5.27 11.59
CA THR A 61 17.38 -5.84 12.09
C THR A 61 17.02 -7.26 12.52
N PRO A 62 17.63 -8.31 11.95
CA PRO A 62 17.29 -9.68 12.30
C PRO A 62 17.37 -9.85 13.81
N ASP A 63 16.33 -10.40 14.44
CA ASP A 63 16.33 -10.65 15.88
C ASP A 63 17.41 -11.70 16.20
N LEU A 64 18.49 -11.26 16.85
CA LEU A 64 19.64 -12.11 17.22
C LEU A 64 19.48 -12.75 18.61
N SER A 65 18.37 -12.51 19.32
CA SER A 65 18.14 -13.04 20.67
C SER A 65 18.15 -14.57 20.70
N GLY A 66 17.60 -15.22 19.68
CA GLY A 66 17.64 -16.69 19.54
C GLY A 66 19.04 -17.25 19.38
N LEU A 67 19.95 -16.50 18.75
CA LEU A 67 21.34 -16.93 18.53
C LEU A 67 22.17 -16.86 19.81
N ASN A 68 21.96 -15.84 20.66
CA ASN A 68 22.67 -15.73 21.94
C ASN A 68 22.35 -16.91 22.88
N ASN A 69 21.08 -17.34 22.90
CA ASN A 69 20.64 -18.51 23.67
C ASN A 69 21.22 -19.82 23.12
N ALA A 70 21.24 -19.98 21.80
CA ALA A 70 21.80 -21.15 21.16
C ALA A 70 23.32 -21.29 21.42
N LEU A 71 24.05 -20.18 21.39
CA LEU A 71 25.49 -20.16 21.64
C LEU A 71 25.83 -20.43 23.11
N GLY A 72 25.05 -19.88 24.06
CA GLY A 72 25.21 -20.17 25.48
C GLY A 72 25.04 -21.66 25.79
N ASN A 73 24.11 -22.32 25.11
CA ASN A 73 23.90 -23.75 25.26
C ASN A 73 25.05 -24.59 24.70
N LEU A 74 25.69 -24.15 23.60
CA LEU A 74 26.89 -24.79 23.04
C LEU A 74 28.14 -24.57 23.92
N GLY A 75 28.27 -23.39 24.54
CA GLY A 75 29.32 -23.10 25.52
C GLY A 75 29.26 -24.03 26.75
N ASN A 76 28.06 -24.47 27.13
CA ASN A 76 27.85 -25.42 28.22
C ASN A 76 28.19 -26.88 27.85
N VAL A 77 28.21 -27.22 26.55
CA VAL A 77 28.58 -28.56 26.06
C VAL A 77 30.08 -28.84 26.20
N ASN A 78 30.93 -27.80 26.24
CA ASN A 78 32.39 -27.95 26.32
C ASN A 78 32.95 -27.95 27.76
N GLN A 79 32.12 -27.75 28.78
CA GLN A 79 32.48 -27.98 30.19
C GLN A 79 32.04 -29.39 30.57
N GLY A 80 32.91 -30.35 30.27
CA GLY A 80 32.64 -31.78 30.36
C GLY A 80 32.05 -32.21 31.70
N THR A 81 30.81 -32.70 31.67
CA THR A 81 30.32 -33.79 32.53
C THR A 81 29.16 -34.42 31.76
N GLY A 82 29.39 -35.62 31.22
CA GLY A 82 28.55 -36.21 30.18
C GLY A 82 27.12 -36.55 30.63
N SER A 83 26.18 -36.50 29.69
CA SER A 83 25.04 -37.42 29.63
C SER A 83 24.27 -37.25 28.32
N THR A 84 24.17 -38.34 27.54
CA THR A 84 23.18 -38.66 26.49
C THR A 84 22.81 -37.61 25.43
N GLY A 85 23.16 -37.93 24.19
CA GLY A 85 22.84 -37.18 22.97
C GLY A 85 21.35 -36.84 22.83
N THR A 86 21.01 -35.63 23.24
CA THR A 86 19.76 -35.00 22.88
C THR A 86 20.13 -33.87 21.93
N SER A 87 19.84 -34.05 20.63
CA SER A 87 19.93 -32.97 19.65
C SER A 87 19.25 -31.71 20.21
N PRO A 88 19.77 -30.50 19.94
CA PRO A 88 19.17 -29.28 20.48
C PRO A 88 17.70 -29.20 20.05
N ILE A 89 16.79 -29.29 21.02
CA ILE A 89 15.37 -29.07 20.77
C ILE A 89 15.18 -27.56 20.67
N ILE A 90 14.94 -27.07 19.46
CA ILE A 90 14.52 -25.69 19.23
C ILE A 90 13.06 -25.61 19.70
N VAL A 91 12.84 -25.21 20.94
CA VAL A 91 11.50 -24.86 21.43
C VAL A 91 11.16 -23.50 20.85
N ILE A 92 10.49 -23.50 19.69
CA ILE A 92 9.82 -22.30 19.19
C ILE A 92 8.68 -22.05 20.17
N GLY A 93 8.89 -21.15 21.13
CA GLY A 93 7.82 -20.73 22.04
C GLY A 93 6.61 -20.27 21.22
N ASN A 94 5.40 -20.48 21.74
CA ASN A 94 4.13 -20.09 21.10
C ASN A 94 3.95 -18.55 20.94
N GLY A 95 5.04 -17.78 20.84
CA GLY A 95 5.08 -16.37 20.56
C GLY A 95 5.00 -16.12 19.06
N GLN A 96 3.77 -15.89 18.60
CA GLN A 96 3.38 -15.19 17.38
C GLN A 96 4.28 -15.45 16.16
N VAL A 97 3.84 -16.39 15.31
CA VAL A 97 4.15 -16.32 13.88
C VAL A 97 3.76 -14.90 13.43
N PRO A 98 4.66 -14.10 12.85
CA PRO A 98 4.31 -12.80 12.32
C PRO A 98 3.21 -12.98 11.28
N THR A 99 1.95 -12.72 11.66
CA THR A 99 0.88 -12.58 10.70
C THR A 99 1.08 -11.23 10.05
N ASN A 100 1.47 -11.25 8.77
CA ASN A 100 1.42 -10.08 7.92
C ASN A 100 0.00 -9.48 8.03
N PRO A 101 -0.16 -8.17 8.27
CA PRO A 101 -1.48 -7.55 8.17
C PRO A 101 -2.06 -7.69 6.75
#